data_AF-A0A842VH82-F1
#
_entry.id   AF-A0A842VH82-F1
#
_cell.length_a   1.000
_cell.length_b   1.000
_cell.length_c   1.000
_cell.angle_alpha   90.00
_cell.angle_beta   90.00
_cell.angle_gamma   90.00
#
_symmetry.space_group_name_H-M   'P 1'
#
loop_
_entity.id
_entity.type
_entity.pdbx_description
1 polymer ?
#
loop_
_entity_poly.entity_id
_entity_poly.type
_entity_poly.pdbx_seq_one_letter_code
_entity_poly.pdbx_strand_id
1 'polypeptide(L)'
;MVAVNSLEYNTLLILTIILLAIKLTLIIFLSWKIVDRTKKEGKLSFDFIVSVLILFLSLFLSRILYSYFDFVLTQFDPDKFYLVPNIYVWKIANFISQFGICVVLFYIDRKVLEFRFKGIFSYLLFFAGIAQFFYPINTFTDFQVASAIGALALFVVLILPVLFIYIGIKSEKHRLVMIIITIGTILYMVGANLQSEFILAPLKIIFGENIQITFYILSLVFKLTGLSCISYGSTKFYM
;
A
#
# COMPACT_ATOMS: atom_id res chain seq x y z
N MET A 1 18.56 12.13 12.33
CA MET A 1 19.34 12.01 11.07
C MET A 1 20.07 10.68 11.07
N VAL A 2 19.83 9.83 10.09
CA VAL A 2 20.57 8.57 9.95
C VAL A 2 21.84 8.86 9.15
N ALA A 3 23.02 8.66 9.74
CA ALA A 3 24.27 8.97 9.05
C ALA A 3 24.42 8.13 7.79
N VAL A 4 24.84 8.75 6.68
CA VAL A 4 25.12 8.05 5.42
C VAL A 4 26.21 7.01 5.68
N ASN A 5 26.01 5.78 5.20
CA ASN A 5 26.84 4.59 5.46
C ASN A 5 26.82 4.06 6.91
N SER A 6 25.93 4.55 7.78
CA SER A 6 25.66 3.87 9.04
C SER A 6 25.08 2.47 8.81
N LEU A 7 25.27 1.59 9.80
CA LEU A 7 24.67 0.25 9.79
C LEU A 7 23.15 0.32 9.61
N GLU A 8 22.49 1.28 10.25
CA GLU A 8 21.06 1.51 10.12
C GLU A 8 20.67 1.85 8.68
N TYR A 9 21.32 2.84 8.06
CA TYR A 9 21.06 3.24 6.67
C TYR A 9 21.18 2.06 5.71
N ASN A 10 22.28 1.31 5.81
CA ASN A 10 22.54 0.16 4.95
C ASN A 10 21.52 -0.96 5.16
N THR A 11 21.12 -1.20 6.41
CA THR A 11 20.11 -2.22 6.76
C THR A 11 18.76 -1.85 6.15
N LEU A 12 18.31 -0.60 6.34
CA LEU A 12 17.06 -0.11 5.75
C LEU A 12 17.09 -0.21 4.22
N LEU A 13 18.21 0.13 3.59
CA LEU A 13 18.38 0.07 2.13
C LEU A 13 18.26 -1.36 1.62
N ILE A 14 19.00 -2.30 2.21
CA ILE A 14 18.96 -3.73 1.83
C ILE A 14 17.55 -4.29 1.99
N LEU A 15 16.89 -4.01 3.12
CA LEU A 15 15.50 -4.44 3.36
C LEU A 15 14.53 -3.85 2.33
N THR A 16 14.75 -2.61 1.90
CA THR A 16 13.93 -1.96 0.86
C THR A 16 14.14 -2.60 -0.50
N ILE A 17 15.38 -2.97 -0.85
CA ILE A 17 15.69 -3.70 -2.09
C ILE A 17 15.01 -5.07 -2.07
N ILE A 18 15.07 -5.80 -0.95
CA ILE A 18 14.38 -7.08 -0.78
C ILE A 18 12.86 -6.92 -0.98
N LEU A 19 12.25 -5.90 -0.37
CA LEU A 19 10.83 -5.59 -0.55
C LEU A 19 10.47 -5.34 -2.02
N LEU A 20 11.30 -4.58 -2.75
CA LEU A 20 11.09 -4.31 -4.17
C LEU A 20 11.24 -5.57 -5.02
N ALA A 21 12.25 -6.40 -4.77
CA ALA A 21 12.46 -7.65 -5.46
C ALA A 21 11.26 -8.60 -5.31
N ILE A 22 10.76 -8.77 -4.08
CA ILE A 22 9.61 -9.66 -3.83
C ILE A 22 8.32 -9.10 -4.46
N LYS A 23 8.10 -7.78 -4.41
CA LYS A 23 6.97 -7.15 -5.12
C LYS A 23 7.03 -7.43 -6.63
N LEU A 24 8.21 -7.31 -7.24
CA LEU A 24 8.40 -7.61 -8.65
C LEU A 24 8.10 -9.08 -8.96
N THR A 25 8.55 -10.02 -8.12
CA THR A 25 8.21 -11.44 -8.24
C THR A 25 6.70 -11.67 -8.19
N LEU A 26 5.99 -11.01 -7.26
CA LEU A 26 4.53 -11.12 -7.16
C LEU A 26 3.81 -10.50 -8.37
N ILE A 27 4.31 -9.40 -8.93
CA ILE A 27 3.79 -8.79 -10.17
C ILE A 27 3.95 -9.73 -11.36
N ILE A 28 5.13 -10.35 -11.51
CA ILE A 28 5.40 -11.32 -12.57
C ILE A 28 4.47 -12.53 -12.41
N PHE A 29 4.32 -13.04 -11.19
CA PHE A 29 3.41 -14.15 -10.88
C PHE A 29 1.95 -13.83 -11.26
N LEU A 30 1.43 -12.67 -10.85
CA LEU A 30 0.06 -12.24 -11.20
C LEU A 30 -0.12 -12.06 -12.71
N SER A 31 0.84 -11.41 -13.37
CA SER A 31 0.85 -11.23 -14.82
C SER A 31 0.80 -12.56 -15.56
N TRP A 32 1.61 -13.53 -15.13
CA TRP A 32 1.62 -14.86 -15.72
C TRP A 32 0.26 -15.57 -15.54
N LYS A 33 -0.36 -15.47 -14.36
CA LYS A 33 -1.69 -16.03 -14.11
C LYS A 33 -2.79 -15.40 -14.96
N ILE A 34 -2.73 -14.09 -15.20
CA ILE A 34 -3.65 -13.39 -16.11
C ILE A 34 -3.48 -13.89 -17.54
N VAL A 35 -2.25 -14.07 -18.01
CA VAL A 35 -1.96 -14.62 -19.35
C VAL A 35 -2.48 -16.04 -19.50
N ASP A 36 -2.23 -16.91 -18.51
CA ASP A 36 -2.72 -18.29 -18.52
C ASP A 36 -4.26 -18.34 -18.56
N ARG A 37 -4.93 -17.46 -17.82
CA ARG A 37 -6.39 -17.35 -17.82
C ARG A 37 -6.92 -16.85 -19.17
N THR A 38 -6.29 -15.81 -19.71
CA THR A 38 -6.63 -15.23 -21.02
C THR A 38 -6.53 -16.27 -22.13
N LYS A 39 -5.49 -17.13 -22.10
CA LYS A 39 -5.34 -18.25 -23.05
C LYS A 39 -6.48 -19.28 -22.95
N LYS A 40 -7.01 -19.54 -21.76
CA LYS A 40 -8.11 -20.50 -21.54
C LYS A 40 -9.46 -19.94 -21.93
N GLU A 41 -9.73 -18.67 -21.63
CA GLU A 41 -11.02 -18.03 -21.88
C GLU A 41 -11.11 -17.39 -23.28
N GLY A 42 -9.98 -17.25 -23.99
CA GLY A 42 -9.91 -16.65 -25.32
C GLY A 42 -10.06 -15.13 -25.35
N LYS A 43 -10.20 -14.47 -24.19
CA LYS A 43 -10.33 -13.01 -24.08
C LYS A 43 -9.71 -12.50 -22.78
N LEU A 44 -9.11 -11.31 -22.82
CA LEU A 44 -8.67 -10.60 -21.63
C LEU A 44 -9.87 -9.86 -21.04
N SER A 45 -10.25 -10.19 -19.80
CA SER A 45 -11.29 -9.48 -19.07
C SER A 45 -10.68 -8.66 -17.93
N PHE A 46 -11.24 -7.47 -17.68
CA PHE A 46 -10.87 -6.68 -16.51
C PHE A 46 -11.56 -7.29 -15.28
N ASP A 47 -10.88 -8.22 -14.63
CA ASP A 47 -11.36 -8.97 -13.49
C ASP A 47 -10.62 -8.58 -12.19
N PHE A 48 -10.90 -9.31 -11.10
CA PHE A 48 -10.32 -8.99 -9.79
C PHE A 48 -8.80 -9.13 -9.80
N ILE A 49 -8.25 -10.17 -10.43
CA ILE A 49 -6.81 -10.37 -10.50
C ILE A 49 -6.12 -9.26 -11.30
N VAL A 50 -6.74 -8.74 -12.38
CA VAL A 50 -6.24 -7.56 -13.10
C VAL A 50 -6.26 -6.32 -12.21
N SER A 51 -7.33 -6.10 -11.44
CA SER A 51 -7.39 -4.96 -10.50
C SER A 51 -6.30 -5.02 -9.42
N VAL A 52 -6.02 -6.23 -8.91
CA VAL A 52 -4.94 -6.48 -7.93
C VAL A 52 -3.56 -6.31 -8.56
N LEU A 53 -3.36 -6.72 -9.83
CA LEU A 53 -2.12 -6.44 -10.56
C LEU A 53 -1.85 -4.93 -10.65
N ILE A 54 -2.87 -4.12 -10.97
CA ILE A 54 -2.75 -2.66 -11.02
C ILE A 54 -2.36 -2.10 -9.65
N LEU A 55 -2.99 -2.57 -8.57
CA LEU A 55 -2.59 -2.21 -7.21
C LEU A 55 -1.10 -2.54 -6.97
N PHE A 56 -0.63 -3.71 -7.37
CA PHE A 56 0.76 -4.12 -7.15
C PHE A 56 1.74 -3.26 -7.94
N LEU A 57 1.43 -2.93 -9.20
CA LEU A 57 2.22 -2.01 -10.02
C LEU A 57 2.29 -0.62 -9.38
N SER A 58 1.15 -0.07 -8.94
CA SER A 58 1.08 1.20 -8.20
C SER A 58 1.95 1.16 -6.93
N LEU A 59 1.82 0.11 -6.11
CA LEU A 59 2.60 -0.03 -4.88
C LEU A 59 4.09 -0.26 -5.12
N PHE A 60 4.48 -0.80 -6.27
CA PHE A 60 5.87 -0.97 -6.67
C PHE A 60 6.48 0.36 -7.12
N LEU A 61 5.84 1.05 -8.06
CA LEU A 61 6.27 2.36 -8.55
C LEU A 61 6.34 3.40 -7.42
N SER A 62 5.31 3.45 -6.59
CA SER A 62 5.29 4.30 -5.40
C SER A 62 6.48 4.03 -4.47
N ARG A 63 6.84 2.75 -4.25
CA ARG A 63 7.96 2.41 -3.38
C ARG A 63 9.32 2.76 -3.99
N ILE A 64 9.48 2.72 -5.32
CA ILE A 64 10.70 3.22 -5.98
C ILE A 64 10.87 4.71 -5.69
N LEU A 65 9.79 5.50 -5.86
CA LEU A 65 9.82 6.94 -5.58
C LEU A 65 10.08 7.23 -4.10
N TYR A 66 9.42 6.50 -3.19
CA TYR A 66 9.72 6.62 -1.76
C TYR A 66 11.14 6.23 -1.43
N SER A 67 11.73 5.23 -2.08
CA SER A 67 13.15 4.90 -1.86
C SER A 67 14.08 6.03 -2.31
N TYR A 68 13.79 6.68 -3.44
CA TYR A 68 14.54 7.87 -3.84
C TYR A 68 14.37 9.02 -2.83
N PHE A 69 13.13 9.26 -2.36
CA PHE A 69 12.83 10.24 -1.33
C PHE A 69 13.57 9.96 -0.01
N ASP A 70 13.49 8.74 0.50
CA ASP A 70 14.04 8.33 1.80
C ASP A 70 15.57 8.30 1.80
N PHE A 71 16.19 7.66 0.80
CA PHE A 71 17.63 7.39 0.80
C PHE A 71 18.45 8.49 0.13
N VAL A 72 17.93 9.14 -0.92
CA VAL A 72 18.70 10.14 -1.68
C VAL A 72 18.39 11.55 -1.22
N LEU A 73 17.10 11.91 -1.17
CA LEU A 73 16.69 13.29 -0.97
C LEU A 73 16.69 13.72 0.50
N THR A 74 16.20 12.86 1.38
CA THR A 74 15.98 13.20 2.79
C THR A 74 16.97 12.53 3.72
N GLN A 75 17.49 11.35 3.38
CA GLN A 75 18.36 10.56 4.25
C GLN A 75 17.71 10.30 5.61
N PHE A 76 16.39 10.09 5.62
CA PHE A 76 15.56 9.95 6.82
C PHE A 76 15.65 11.13 7.79
N ASP A 77 15.92 12.32 7.27
CA ASP A 77 15.91 13.57 8.03
C ASP A 77 14.54 14.25 7.90
N PRO A 78 13.71 14.27 8.97
CA PRO A 78 12.36 14.84 8.91
C PRO A 78 12.35 16.33 8.52
N ASP A 79 13.41 17.06 8.87
CA ASP A 79 13.56 18.48 8.54
C ASP A 79 13.70 18.74 7.04
N LYS A 80 13.97 17.69 6.25
CA LYS A 80 14.07 17.77 4.79
C LYS A 80 12.78 17.37 4.07
N PHE A 81 11.76 16.88 4.77
CA PHE A 81 10.57 16.29 4.14
C PHE A 81 9.72 17.31 3.37
N TYR A 82 9.60 18.53 3.91
CA TYR A 82 8.81 19.61 3.31
C TYR A 82 9.58 20.41 2.24
N LEU A 83 10.89 20.20 2.11
CA LEU A 83 11.73 20.96 1.18
C LEU A 83 11.48 20.56 -0.28
N VAL A 84 11.65 21.51 -1.18
CA VAL A 84 11.64 21.27 -2.64
C VAL A 84 13.03 20.77 -3.07
N PRO A 85 13.14 19.71 -3.91
CA PRO A 85 12.07 19.00 -4.64
C PRO A 85 11.48 17.78 -3.91
N ASN A 86 11.93 17.48 -2.69
CA ASN A 86 11.60 16.28 -1.92
C ASN A 86 10.08 16.09 -1.80
N ILE A 87 9.37 17.17 -1.47
CA ILE A 87 7.93 17.11 -1.27
C ILE A 87 7.15 16.67 -2.50
N TYR A 88 7.60 17.04 -3.71
CA TYR A 88 6.93 16.64 -4.95
C TYR A 88 7.07 15.14 -5.21
N VAL A 89 8.25 14.57 -4.94
CA VAL A 89 8.46 13.12 -5.06
C VAL A 89 7.56 12.37 -4.10
N TRP A 90 7.46 12.82 -2.85
CA TRP A 90 6.57 12.23 -1.84
C TRP A 90 5.10 12.30 -2.26
N LYS A 91 4.63 13.46 -2.74
CA LYS A 91 3.24 13.65 -3.21
C LYS A 91 2.90 12.72 -4.38
N ILE A 92 3.79 12.61 -5.37
CA ILE A 92 3.60 11.73 -6.53
C ILE A 92 3.58 10.26 -6.08
N ALA A 93 4.53 9.86 -5.25
CA ALA A 93 4.61 8.49 -4.72
C ALA A 93 3.33 8.11 -3.98
N ASN A 94 2.82 9.01 -3.14
CA ASN A 94 1.60 8.80 -2.39
C ASN A 94 0.37 8.70 -3.31
N PHE A 95 0.21 9.62 -4.26
CA PHE A 95 -0.90 9.61 -5.21
C PHE A 95 -0.95 8.32 -6.05
N ILE A 96 0.21 7.85 -6.54
CA ILE A 96 0.31 6.59 -7.31
C ILE A 96 -0.18 5.41 -6.47
N SER A 97 0.20 5.34 -5.18
CA SER A 97 -0.24 4.25 -4.30
C SER A 97 -1.75 4.28 -4.06
N GLN A 98 -2.31 5.46 -3.82
CA GLN A 98 -3.74 5.64 -3.58
C GLN A 98 -4.57 5.32 -4.82
N PHE A 99 -4.09 5.67 -6.02
CA PHE A 99 -4.72 5.30 -7.28
C PHE A 99 -4.90 3.78 -7.40
N GLY A 100 -3.87 3.00 -7.09
CA GLY A 100 -3.96 1.53 -7.09
C GLY A 100 -5.03 0.99 -6.14
N ILE A 101 -5.15 1.58 -4.95
CA ILE A 101 -6.18 1.20 -3.96
C ILE A 101 -7.58 1.57 -4.47
N CYS A 102 -7.73 2.76 -5.08
CA CYS A 102 -9.00 3.21 -5.68
C CYS A 102 -9.51 2.23 -6.74
N VAL A 103 -8.62 1.72 -7.59
CA VAL A 103 -8.96 0.75 -8.66
C VAL A 103 -9.55 -0.53 -8.07
N VAL A 104 -8.94 -1.08 -7.03
CA VAL A 104 -9.44 -2.30 -6.36
C VAL A 104 -10.76 -2.04 -5.66
N LEU A 105 -10.89 -0.94 -4.91
CA LEU A 105 -12.14 -0.56 -4.24
C LEU A 105 -13.29 -0.38 -5.24
N PHE A 106 -13.03 0.30 -6.36
CA PHE A 106 -14.02 0.52 -7.39
C PHE A 106 -14.43 -0.79 -8.08
N TYR A 107 -13.47 -1.68 -8.36
CA TYR A 107 -13.76 -2.99 -8.91
C TYR A 107 -14.66 -3.80 -7.97
N ILE A 108 -14.31 -3.85 -6.68
CA ILE A 108 -15.09 -4.58 -5.67
C ILE A 108 -16.52 -4.03 -5.61
N ASP A 109 -16.69 -2.72 -5.49
CA ASP A 109 -18.05 -2.18 -5.45
C ASP A 109 -18.84 -2.50 -6.74
N ARG A 110 -18.23 -2.28 -7.92
CA ARG A 110 -18.91 -2.49 -9.20
C ARG A 110 -19.25 -3.95 -9.50
N LYS A 111 -18.33 -4.88 -9.23
CA LYS A 111 -18.48 -6.29 -9.64
C LYS A 111 -18.92 -7.21 -8.53
N VAL A 112 -18.55 -6.92 -7.29
CA VAL A 112 -18.82 -7.80 -6.15
C VAL A 112 -20.07 -7.36 -5.40
N LEU A 113 -20.27 -6.04 -5.27
CA LEU A 113 -21.39 -5.46 -4.54
C LEU A 113 -22.49 -4.93 -5.46
N GLU A 114 -22.40 -5.22 -6.76
CA GLU A 114 -23.36 -4.78 -7.78
C GLU A 114 -23.61 -3.26 -7.75
N PHE A 115 -22.56 -2.49 -7.47
CA PHE A 115 -22.57 -1.02 -7.40
C PHE A 115 -23.48 -0.44 -6.30
N ARG A 116 -23.73 -1.20 -5.23
CA ARG A 116 -24.58 -0.78 -4.10
C ARG A 116 -24.10 0.51 -3.43
N PHE A 117 -22.79 0.75 -3.36
CA PHE A 117 -22.22 1.96 -2.77
C PHE A 117 -21.87 3.04 -3.81
N LYS A 118 -22.17 2.81 -5.09
CA LYS A 118 -21.94 3.75 -6.21
C LYS A 118 -20.52 4.31 -6.27
N GLY A 119 -19.53 3.52 -5.85
CA GLY A 119 -18.12 3.88 -5.83
C GLY A 119 -17.71 4.84 -4.72
N ILE A 120 -18.58 5.18 -3.77
CA ILE A 120 -18.36 6.27 -2.80
C ILE A 120 -17.02 6.16 -2.05
N PHE A 121 -16.62 4.95 -1.63
CA PHE A 121 -15.36 4.74 -0.92
C PHE A 121 -14.13 4.95 -1.81
N SER A 122 -14.20 4.54 -3.08
CA SER A 122 -13.14 4.77 -4.05
C SER A 122 -13.02 6.26 -4.38
N TYR A 123 -14.16 6.94 -4.61
CA TYR A 123 -14.18 8.38 -4.88
C TYR A 123 -13.68 9.20 -3.70
N LEU A 124 -14.07 8.87 -2.47
CA LEU A 124 -13.60 9.55 -1.28
C LEU A 124 -12.08 9.42 -1.13
N LEU A 125 -11.52 8.22 -1.33
CA LEU A 125 -10.06 8.01 -1.31
C LEU A 125 -9.36 8.80 -2.43
N PHE A 126 -9.93 8.81 -3.63
CA PHE A 126 -9.38 9.51 -4.79
C PHE A 126 -9.36 11.04 -4.58
N PHE A 127 -10.46 11.62 -4.11
CA PHE A 127 -10.54 13.05 -3.80
C PHE A 127 -9.63 13.44 -2.63
N ALA A 128 -9.51 12.59 -1.60
CA ALA A 128 -8.54 12.80 -0.53
C ALA A 128 -7.10 12.84 -1.08
N GLY A 129 -6.79 11.97 -2.04
CA GLY A 129 -5.49 11.98 -2.73
C GLY A 129 -5.22 13.22 -3.56
N ILE A 130 -6.22 13.71 -4.29
CA ILE A 130 -6.13 14.98 -5.02
C ILE A 130 -5.91 16.13 -4.03
N ALA A 131 -6.72 16.20 -2.97
CA ALA A 131 -6.60 17.23 -1.95
C ALA A 131 -5.20 17.23 -1.31
N GLN A 132 -4.68 16.06 -0.94
CA GLN A 132 -3.34 15.90 -0.38
C GLN A 132 -2.23 16.27 -1.38
N PHE A 133 -2.42 15.96 -2.66
CA PHE A 133 -1.46 16.31 -3.71
C PHE A 133 -1.36 17.83 -3.90
N PHE A 134 -2.48 18.54 -3.91
CA PHE A 134 -2.51 20.00 -4.08
C PHE A 134 -2.37 20.79 -2.78
N TYR A 135 -2.41 20.14 -1.60
CA TYR A 135 -2.24 20.80 -0.31
C TYR A 135 -0.86 21.51 -0.23
N PRO A 136 -0.80 22.83 0.07
CA PRO A 136 0.46 23.55 0.15
C PRO A 136 1.25 23.11 1.37
N ILE A 137 2.53 22.78 1.20
CA ILE A 137 3.40 22.29 2.27
C ILE A 137 4.65 23.17 2.26
N ASN A 138 4.72 24.09 3.23
CA ASN A 138 5.83 25.03 3.38
C ASN A 138 6.62 24.80 4.66
N THR A 139 6.04 24.08 5.61
CA THR A 139 6.63 23.79 6.92
C THR A 139 6.55 22.29 7.24
N PHE A 140 7.32 21.87 8.24
CA PHE A 140 7.23 20.52 8.79
C PHE A 140 5.82 20.20 9.33
N THR A 141 5.17 21.18 9.97
CA THR A 141 3.79 21.02 10.47
C THR A 141 2.80 20.78 9.33
N ASP A 142 2.92 21.50 8.21
CA ASP A 142 2.08 21.26 7.03
C ASP A 142 2.26 19.85 6.48
N PHE A 143 3.50 19.34 6.48
CA PHE A 143 3.81 17.98 6.06
C PHE A 143 3.15 16.93 6.97
N GLN A 144 3.17 17.15 8.29
CA GLN A 144 2.50 16.27 9.25
C GLN A 144 0.98 16.25 9.04
N VAL A 145 0.36 17.42 8.81
CA VAL A 145 -1.07 17.53 8.50
C VAL A 145 -1.41 16.79 7.20
N ALA A 146 -0.65 17.02 6.13
CA ALA A 146 -0.84 16.33 4.87
C ALA A 146 -0.69 14.81 5.01
N SER A 147 0.29 14.35 5.80
CA SER A 147 0.50 12.93 6.10
C SER A 147 -0.66 12.34 6.90
N ALA A 148 -1.19 13.07 7.88
CA ALA A 148 -2.34 12.66 8.68
C ALA A 148 -3.62 12.54 7.83
N ILE A 149 -3.87 13.46 6.88
CA ILE A 149 -4.98 13.35 5.93
C ILE A 149 -4.89 12.03 5.14
N GLY A 150 -3.71 11.69 4.64
CA GLY A 150 -3.48 10.43 3.93
C GLY A 150 -3.72 9.20 4.81
N ALA A 151 -3.20 9.21 6.05
CA ALA A 151 -3.42 8.13 7.01
C ALA A 151 -4.91 7.97 7.37
N LEU A 152 -5.63 9.09 7.56
CA LEU A 152 -7.06 9.07 7.83
C LEU A 152 -7.87 8.53 6.66
N ALA A 153 -7.52 8.93 5.43
CA ALA A 153 -8.15 8.40 4.22
C ALA A 153 -7.96 6.88 4.09
N LEU A 154 -6.81 6.34 4.53
CA LEU A 154 -6.56 4.90 4.53
C LEU A 154 -7.48 4.11 5.48
N PHE A 155 -8.10 4.75 6.50
CA PHE A 155 -9.11 4.05 7.31
C PHE A 155 -10.34 3.64 6.49
N VAL A 156 -10.62 4.30 5.38
CA VAL A 156 -11.69 3.89 4.45
C VAL A 156 -11.43 2.49 3.92
N VAL A 157 -10.15 2.09 3.80
CA VAL A 157 -9.74 0.75 3.34
C VAL A 157 -10.11 -0.33 4.36
N LEU A 158 -10.35 0.00 5.64
CA LEU A 158 -10.84 -0.96 6.64
C LEU A 158 -12.21 -1.56 6.27
N ILE A 159 -12.96 -0.93 5.36
CA ILE A 159 -14.18 -1.52 4.85
C ILE A 159 -13.93 -2.80 4.05
N LEU A 160 -12.74 -2.95 3.42
CA LEU A 160 -12.41 -4.12 2.61
C LEU A 160 -12.45 -5.43 3.42
N PRO A 161 -11.76 -5.55 4.57
CA PRO A 161 -11.92 -6.70 5.45
C PRO A 161 -13.39 -7.04 5.78
N VAL A 162 -14.18 -6.02 6.13
CA VAL A 162 -15.60 -6.21 6.50
C VAL A 162 -16.41 -6.77 5.32
N LEU A 163 -16.20 -6.21 4.13
CA LEU A 163 -16.87 -6.64 2.90
C LEU A 163 -16.47 -8.08 2.52
N PHE A 164 -15.18 -8.40 2.54
CA PHE A 164 -14.69 -9.73 2.21
C PHE A 164 -15.17 -10.78 3.21
N ILE A 165 -15.18 -10.49 4.52
CA ILE A 165 -15.78 -11.37 5.52
C ILE A 165 -17.26 -11.61 5.22
N TYR A 166 -18.03 -10.55 4.94
CA TYR A 166 -19.44 -10.66 4.60
C TYR A 166 -19.68 -11.54 3.36
N ILE A 167 -18.89 -11.36 2.29
CA ILE A 167 -18.95 -12.19 1.09
C ILE A 167 -18.58 -13.64 1.40
N GLY A 168 -17.56 -13.86 2.23
CA GLY A 168 -17.10 -15.20 2.62
C GLY A 168 -18.11 -15.96 3.49
N ILE A 169 -18.90 -15.26 4.30
CA ILE A 169 -20.00 -15.85 5.06
C ILE A 169 -21.11 -16.30 4.10
N LYS A 170 -21.45 -15.46 3.11
CA LYS A 170 -22.53 -15.74 2.15
C LYS A 170 -22.18 -16.74 1.05
N SER A 171 -20.90 -16.85 0.67
CA SER A 171 -20.43 -17.75 -0.39
C SER A 171 -19.53 -18.83 0.17
N GLU A 172 -20.08 -20.03 0.36
CA GLU A 172 -19.33 -21.18 0.87
C GLU A 172 -18.15 -21.56 -0.03
N LYS A 173 -18.32 -21.47 -1.35
CA LYS A 173 -17.26 -21.77 -2.34
C LYS A 173 -16.07 -20.81 -2.26
N HIS A 174 -16.29 -19.56 -1.85
CA HIS A 174 -15.25 -18.52 -1.81
C HIS A 174 -14.79 -18.16 -0.38
N ARG A 175 -15.34 -18.81 0.65
CA ARG A 175 -15.11 -18.48 2.07
C ARG A 175 -13.62 -18.40 2.42
N LEU A 176 -12.86 -19.44 2.10
CA LEU A 176 -11.43 -19.51 2.44
C LEU A 176 -10.62 -18.45 1.69
N VAL A 177 -10.94 -18.23 0.41
CA VAL A 177 -10.27 -17.20 -0.42
C VAL A 177 -10.52 -15.81 0.15
N MET A 178 -11.76 -15.51 0.55
CA MET A 178 -12.14 -14.25 1.17
C MET A 178 -11.44 -14.01 2.51
N ILE A 179 -11.32 -15.05 3.34
CA ILE A 179 -10.59 -14.98 4.61
C ILE A 179 -9.10 -14.69 4.36
N ILE A 180 -8.48 -15.36 3.37
CA ILE A 180 -7.08 -15.11 3.01
C ILE A 180 -6.88 -13.66 2.56
N ILE A 181 -7.75 -13.13 1.69
CA ILE A 181 -7.65 -11.74 1.22
C ILE A 181 -7.86 -10.76 2.39
N THR A 182 -8.81 -11.05 3.28
CA THR A 182 -9.08 -10.24 4.49
C THR A 182 -7.85 -10.18 5.39
N ILE A 183 -7.30 -11.34 5.76
CA ILE A 183 -6.08 -11.43 6.57
C ILE A 183 -4.93 -10.72 5.87
N GLY A 184 -4.75 -10.94 4.57
CA GLY A 184 -3.72 -10.28 3.79
C GLY A 184 -3.82 -8.75 3.81
N THR A 185 -5.05 -8.24 3.70
CA THR A 185 -5.35 -6.80 3.75
C THR A 185 -5.03 -6.23 5.13
N ILE A 186 -5.46 -6.91 6.21
CA ILE A 186 -5.17 -6.47 7.59
C ILE A 186 -3.66 -6.47 7.85
N LEU A 187 -2.95 -7.55 7.50
CA LEU A 187 -1.50 -7.63 7.67
C LEU A 187 -0.79 -6.52 6.90
N TYR A 188 -1.18 -6.27 5.65
CA TYR A 188 -0.61 -5.19 4.86
C TYR A 188 -0.87 -3.81 5.49
N MET A 189 -2.10 -3.54 5.95
CA MET A 189 -2.47 -2.27 6.57
C MET A 189 -1.71 -2.02 7.88
N VAL A 190 -1.62 -3.03 8.74
CA VAL A 190 -0.81 -2.94 9.97
C VAL A 190 0.65 -2.67 9.62
N GLY A 191 1.21 -3.47 8.70
CA GLY A 191 2.58 -3.26 8.22
C GLY A 191 2.81 -1.88 7.63
N ALA A 192 1.87 -1.33 6.85
CA ALA A 192 1.95 0.00 6.28
C ALA A 192 2.02 1.10 7.33
N ASN A 193 1.22 0.99 8.39
CA ASN A 193 1.13 2.01 9.43
C ASN A 193 2.28 1.94 10.45
N LEU A 194 2.94 0.79 10.64
CA LEU A 194 4.07 0.67 11.57
C LEU A 194 5.25 1.61 11.26
N GLN A 195 5.38 2.07 10.02
CA GLN A 195 6.42 3.03 9.60
C GLN A 195 5.91 4.48 9.56
N SER A 196 4.67 4.73 9.97
CA SER A 196 4.14 6.09 10.05
C SER A 196 4.85 6.86 11.17
N GLU A 197 5.27 8.09 10.89
CA GLU A 197 5.84 9.00 11.91
C GLU A 197 4.90 9.18 13.10
N PHE A 198 3.58 9.10 12.88
CA PHE A 198 2.58 9.14 13.96
C PHE A 198 2.77 8.01 14.98
N ILE A 199 3.21 6.82 14.55
CA ILE A 199 3.45 5.67 15.41
C ILE A 199 4.91 5.65 15.89
N LEU A 200 5.88 5.94 15.02
CA LEU A 200 7.30 5.83 15.34
C LEU A 200 7.77 6.93 16.31
N ALA A 201 7.32 8.18 16.15
CA ALA A 201 7.78 9.30 16.98
C ALA A 201 7.61 9.06 18.49
N PRO A 202 6.42 8.68 19.02
CA PRO A 202 6.27 8.42 20.45
C PRO A 202 7.08 7.19 20.91
N LEU A 203 7.25 6.18 20.07
CA LEU A 203 8.02 4.99 20.41
C LEU A 203 9.52 5.26 20.50
N LYS A 204 10.06 6.13 19.64
CA LYS A 204 11.46 6.57 19.70
C LYS A 204 11.78 7.30 21.00
N ILE A 205 10.85 8.09 21.52
CA ILE A 205 11.02 8.80 22.81
C ILE A 205 11.16 7.79 23.96
N ILE A 206 10.43 6.67 23.91
CA ILE A 206 10.38 5.68 25.00
C ILE A 206 11.52 4.65 24.87
N PHE A 207 11.78 4.15 23.66
CA PHE A 207 12.68 3.01 23.41
C PHE A 207 14.00 3.39 22.72
N GLY A 208 14.18 4.66 22.35
CA GLY A 208 15.35 5.15 21.62
C GLY A 208 15.26 4.94 20.09
N GLU A 209 16.23 5.48 19.35
CA GLU A 209 16.24 5.47 17.87
C GLU A 209 16.30 4.05 17.27
N ASN A 210 16.93 3.09 17.95
CA ASN A 210 17.09 1.71 17.49
C ASN A 210 15.75 0.99 17.23
N ILE A 211 14.65 1.45 17.84
CA ILE A 211 13.31 0.88 17.63
C ILE A 211 12.85 0.98 16.16
N GLN A 212 13.38 1.95 15.42
CA GLN A 212 13.07 2.17 14.00
C GLN A 212 13.41 0.92 13.16
N ILE A 213 14.58 0.32 13.38
CA ILE A 213 15.02 -0.87 12.61
C ILE A 213 14.08 -2.05 12.90
N THR A 214 13.74 -2.29 14.17
CA THR A 214 12.84 -3.37 14.58
C THR A 214 11.46 -3.21 13.95
N PHE A 215 10.89 -2.01 14.00
CA PHE A 215 9.59 -1.73 13.39
C PHE A 215 9.65 -1.78 11.85
N TYR A 216 10.79 -1.44 11.25
CA TYR A 216 10.99 -1.58 9.82
C TYR A 216 10.97 -3.05 9.38
N ILE A 217 11.67 -3.92 10.08
CA ILE A 217 11.67 -5.37 9.83
C ILE A 217 10.25 -5.92 10.00
N LEU A 218 9.58 -5.59 11.11
CA LEU A 218 8.23 -6.04 11.39
C LEU A 218 7.25 -5.58 10.30
N SER A 219 7.32 -4.31 9.91
CA SER A 219 6.55 -3.73 8.80
C SER A 219 6.78 -4.47 7.49
N LEU A 220 8.02 -4.82 7.17
CA LEU A 220 8.36 -5.56 5.96
C LEU A 220 7.75 -6.97 5.97
N VAL A 221 7.87 -7.72 7.08
CA VAL A 221 7.26 -9.05 7.20
C VAL A 221 5.75 -8.97 7.01
N PHE A 222 5.08 -8.05 7.71
CA PHE A 222 3.63 -7.86 7.59
C PHE A 222 3.19 -7.47 6.17
N LYS A 223 3.90 -6.53 5.53
CA LYS A 223 3.61 -6.11 4.15
C LYS A 223 3.77 -7.27 3.17
N LEU A 224 4.87 -8.02 3.26
CA LEU A 224 5.17 -9.11 2.32
C LEU A 224 4.21 -10.29 2.48
N THR A 225 3.95 -10.71 3.71
CA THR A 225 2.95 -11.76 3.97
C THR A 225 1.57 -11.29 3.53
N GLY A 226 1.20 -10.04 3.83
CA GLY A 226 -0.07 -9.45 3.41
C GLY A 226 -0.26 -9.45 1.89
N LEU A 227 0.72 -8.96 1.14
CA LEU A 227 0.71 -8.96 -0.32
C LEU A 227 0.70 -10.38 -0.89
N SER A 228 1.44 -11.33 -0.28
CA SER A 228 1.45 -12.72 -0.74
C SER A 228 0.07 -13.37 -0.59
N CYS A 229 -0.61 -13.13 0.54
CA CYS A 229 -1.99 -13.57 0.75
C CYS A 229 -2.97 -12.96 -0.26
N ILE A 230 -2.90 -11.64 -0.48
CA ILE A 230 -3.76 -10.93 -1.46
C ILE A 230 -3.51 -11.49 -2.88
N SER A 231 -2.25 -11.66 -3.25
CA SER A 231 -1.86 -12.20 -4.56
C SER A 231 -2.42 -13.61 -4.76
N TYR A 232 -2.15 -14.52 -3.82
CA TYR A 232 -2.69 -15.88 -3.85
C TYR A 232 -4.22 -15.90 -3.91
N GLY A 233 -4.87 -15.17 -3.01
CA GLY A 233 -6.33 -15.09 -2.93
C GLY A 233 -6.96 -14.59 -4.23
N SER A 234 -6.38 -13.54 -4.83
CA SER A 234 -6.89 -12.98 -6.09
C SER A 234 -6.87 -13.98 -7.25
N THR A 235 -5.89 -14.88 -7.29
CA THR A 235 -5.78 -15.91 -8.34
C THR A 235 -6.79 -17.05 -8.21
N LYS A 236 -7.38 -17.21 -7.03
CA LYS A 236 -8.41 -18.22 -6.74
C LYS A 236 -9.81 -17.62 -6.77
N PHE A 237 -9.92 -16.31 -6.96
CA PHE A 237 -11.18 -15.62 -6.99
C PHE A 237 -11.78 -15.64 -8.41
N TYR A 238 -12.86 -16.41 -8.56
CA TYR A 238 -13.61 -16.52 -9.80
C TYR A 238 -15.04 -16.06 -9.54
N MET A 239 -15.47 -15.03 -10.26
CA MET A 239 -16.86 -14.59 -10.38
C MET A 239 -17.33 -14.83 -11.81
#